data_AF-A0A935T115-F1
#
_entry.id   AF-A0A935T115-F1
#
_cell.length_a   1.000
_cell.length_b   1.000
_cell.length_c   1.000
_cell.angle_alpha   90.00
_cell.angle_beta   90.00
_cell.angle_gamma   90.00
#
_symmetry.space_group_name_H-M   'P 1'
#
loop_
_entity.id
_entity.type
_entity.pdbx_description
1 polymer ?
#
loop_
_entity_poly.entity_id
_entity_poly.type
_entity_poly.pdbx_seq_one_letter_code
_entity_poly.pdbx_strand_id
1 'polypeptide(L)' 'MKRFRLLLDENVLASARHLAGERSASATVRRALTEYVRRAGARRILELRGSGLWEGDLAALRERPST' A
#
# COMPACT_ATOMS: atom_id res chain seq x y z
N MET A 1 17.00 5.58 -8.85
CA MET A 1 17.09 5.58 -7.37
C MET A 1 18.08 6.65 -6.94
N LYS A 2 17.79 7.41 -5.87
CA LYS A 2 18.72 8.41 -5.30
C LYS A 2 19.17 7.96 -3.92
N ARG A 3 20.47 7.99 -3.63
CA ARG A 3 21.04 7.55 -2.34
C ARG A 3 21.03 8.72 -1.36
N PHE A 4 20.49 8.50 -0.17
CA PHE A 4 20.47 9.46 0.93
C PHE A 4 20.97 8.79 2.21
N ARG A 5 21.47 9.60 3.14
CA ARG A 5 21.72 9.18 4.52
C ARG A 5 20.52 9.59 5.35
N LEU A 6 19.98 8.63 6.09
CA LEU A 6 18.84 8.80 6.99
C LEU A 6 19.29 8.32 8.37
N LEU A 7 18.93 9.08 9.40
CA LEU A 7 19.03 8.61 10.78
C LEU A 7 17.81 7.75 11.06
N LEU A 8 18.04 6.53 11.54
CA LEU A 8 17.01 5.56 11.89
C LEU A 8 17.27 5.05 13.30
N ASP A 9 16.21 4.79 14.03
CA ASP A 9 16.30 4.05 15.28
C ASP A 9 16.78 2.63 14.99
N GLU A 10 17.87 2.21 15.65
CA GLU A 10 18.52 0.94 15.42
C GLU A 10 17.63 -0.25 15.80
N ASN A 11 16.89 -0.12 16.90
CA ASN A 11 16.00 -1.18 17.38
C ASN A 11 14.84 -1.37 16.40
N VAL A 12 14.25 -0.27 15.93
CA VAL A 12 13.17 -0.31 14.94
C VAL A 12 13.65 -0.94 13.63
N LEU A 13 14.85 -0.58 13.17
CA LEU A 13 15.43 -1.14 11.95
C LEU A 13 15.75 -2.63 12.09
N ALA A 14 16.27 -3.07 13.24
CA ALA A 14 16.54 -4.46 13.54
C ALA A 14 15.26 -5.30 13.55
N SER A 15 14.21 -4.84 14.25
CA SER A 15 12.91 -5.49 14.25
C SER A 15 12.28 -5.55 12.85
N ALA A 16 12.34 -4.45 12.10
CA ALA A 16 11.83 -4.41 10.73
C ALA A 16 12.58 -5.38 9.80
N ARG A 17 13.90 -5.51 9.95
CA ARG A 17 14.71 -6.49 9.18
C ARG A 17 14.32 -7.92 9.50
N HIS A 18 14.13 -8.23 10.78
CA HIS A 18 13.70 -9.54 11.23
C HIS A 18 12.31 -9.88 10.67
N LEU A 19 11.34 -8.99 10.83
CA LEU A 19 9.96 -9.17 10.34
C LEU A 19 9.88 -9.27 8.82
N ALA A 20 10.68 -8.48 8.09
CA ALA A 20 10.66 -8.47 6.63
C ALA A 20 11.47 -9.61 6.01
N GLY A 21 12.35 -10.27 6.77
CA GLY A 21 13.30 -11.28 6.27
C GLY A 21 14.41 -10.69 5.39
N GLU A 22 14.71 -9.40 5.55
CA GLU A 22 15.59 -8.66 4.64
C GLU A 22 17.03 -8.56 5.15
N ARG A 23 17.99 -8.87 4.27
CA ARG A 23 19.42 -8.87 4.58
C ARG A 23 20.06 -7.48 4.58
N SER A 24 19.37 -6.44 4.10
CA SER A 24 19.92 -5.09 4.04
C SER A 24 18.93 -4.04 4.54
N ALA A 25 19.44 -3.04 5.27
CA ALA A 25 18.64 -1.91 5.72
C ALA A 25 17.95 -1.20 4.54
N SER A 26 18.67 -1.03 3.42
CA SER A 26 18.16 -0.42 2.20
C SER A 26 16.95 -1.18 1.60
N ALA A 27 16.97 -2.52 1.64
CA ALA A 27 15.86 -3.34 1.18
C ALA A 27 14.66 -3.24 2.14
N THR A 28 14.90 -3.29 3.45
CA THR A 28 13.87 -3.11 4.48
C THR A 28 13.18 -1.77 4.36
N VAL A 29 13.94 -0.67 4.25
CA VAL A 29 13.39 0.68 4.10
C VAL A 29 12.58 0.80 2.83
N ARG A 30 13.09 0.27 1.71
CA ARG A 30 12.37 0.28 0.43
C ARG A 30 11.02 -0.44 0.55
N ARG A 31 11.02 -1.65 1.12
CA ARG A 31 9.80 -2.45 1.31
C ARG A 31 8.82 -1.75 2.24
N ALA A 32 9.30 -1.17 3.34
CA ALA A 32 8.46 -0.41 4.27
C ALA A 32 7.79 0.79 3.59
N LEU A 33 8.53 1.56 2.77
CA LEU A 33 7.98 2.68 2.03
C LEU A 33 6.96 2.23 0.97
N THR A 34 7.24 1.16 0.23
CA THR A 34 6.29 0.60 -0.74
C THR A 34 4.99 0.18 -0.07
N GLU A 35 5.07 -0.54 1.06
CA GLU A 35 3.88 -0.95 1.81
C GLU A 35 3.13 0.26 2.41
N TYR A 36 3.86 1.27 2.89
CA TYR A 36 3.26 2.50 3.40
C TYR A 36 2.44 3.21 2.31
N VAL A 37 3.02 3.42 1.13
CA VAL A 37 2.33 4.05 0.00
C VAL A 37 1.12 3.22 -0.43
N ARG A 38 1.27 1.90 -0.53
CA ARG A 38 0.16 0.99 -0.87
C ARG A 38 -1.00 1.12 0.11
N ARG A 39 -0.72 1.10 1.41
CA ARG A 39 -1.73 1.23 2.48
C ARG A 39 -2.34 2.63 2.52
N ALA A 40 -1.54 3.67 2.29
CA ALA A 40 -2.02 5.04 2.22
C ALA A 40 -2.97 5.25 1.03
N GLY A 41 -2.62 4.73 -0.15
CA GLY A 41 -3.49 4.75 -1.32
C GLY A 41 -4.79 3.96 -1.12
N ALA A 42 -4.73 2.79 -0.47
CA ALA A 42 -5.92 2.01 -0.15
C ALA A 42 -6.86 2.74 0.82
N ARG A 43 -6.35 3.53 1.77
CA ARG A 43 -7.19 4.38 2.63
C ARG A 43 -7.96 5.44 1.84
N ARG A 44 -7.39 5.97 0.76
CA ARG A 44 -8.09 6.90 -0.15
C ARG A 44 -9.34 6.26 -0.78
N ILE A 45 -9.34 4.94 -1.01
CA ILE A 45 -10.53 4.22 -1.50
C ILE A 45 -11.70 4.35 -0.52
N LEU A 46 -11.43 4.40 0.79
CA LEU A 46 -12.48 4.64 1.79
C LEU A 46 -13.02 6.07 1.69
N GLU A 47 -12.21 7.05 1.29
CA GLU A 47 -12.68 8.41 1.00
C GLU A 47 -13.53 8.47 -0.28
N LEU A 48 -13.35 7.54 -1.22
CA LEU A 48 -14.20 7.42 -2.39
C LEU A 48 -15.59 6.85 -2.04
N ARG A 49 -15.77 6.21 -0.87
CA ARG A 49 -17.07 5.70 -0.42
C ARG A 49 -18.01 6.88 -0.16
N GLY A 50 -19.09 6.97 -0.94
CA GLY A 50 -20.09 8.06 -0.82
C GLY A 50 -19.73 9.33 -1.60
N SER A 51 -18.58 9.36 -2.29
CA SER A 51 -18.17 10.49 -3.13
C SER A 51 -18.98 10.63 -4.43
N GLY A 52 -19.84 9.66 -4.76
CA GLY A 52 -20.62 9.66 -6.01
C GLY A 52 -19.79 9.44 -7.28
N LEU A 53 -18.47 9.19 -7.16
CA LEU A 53 -17.55 8.99 -8.30
C LEU A 53 -17.82 7.74 -9.14
N TRP A 54 -18.76 6.90 -8.74
CA TRP A 54 -19.16 5.73 -9.51
C TRP A 54 -20.33 6.09 -10.41
N GLU A 55 -20.05 6.27 -11.70
CA GLU A 55 -21.03 6.46 -12.76
C GLU A 55 -21.29 5.10 -13.45
N GLY A 56 -22.29 4.37 -12.99
CA GLY A 56 -22.69 3.10 -13.59
C GLY A 56 -24.11 2.70 -13.19
N ASP A 57 -24.67 1.72 -13.90
CA ASP A 57 -25.95 1.11 -13.53
C ASP A 57 -25.71 -0.26 -12.86
N LEU A 58 -26.09 -0.35 -11.59
CA LEU A 58 -25.89 -1.52 -10.74
C LEU A 58 -26.86 -2.63 -11.14
N ALA A 59 -28.00 -2.27 -11.73
CA ALA A 59 -28.96 -3.22 -12.26
C ALA A 59 -28.39 -3.92 -13.50
N ALA A 60 -27.85 -3.14 -14.45
CA ALA A 60 -27.22 -3.68 -15.67
C ALA A 60 -26.06 -4.64 -15.39
N LEU A 61 -25.24 -4.38 -14.35
CA LEU A 61 -24.13 -5.28 -13.97
C LEU A 61 -24.58 -6.57 -13.24
N ARG A 62 -25.81 -6.62 -12.75
CA ARG A 62 -26.38 -7.77 -12.03
C ARG A 62 -27.12 -8.74 -12.95
N GLU A 63 -27.44 -8.33 -14.17
CA GLU A 63 -27.93 -9.25 -15.18
C GLU A 63 -26.78 -10.19 -15.57
N ARG A 64 -26.84 -11.44 -15.08
CA ARG A 64 -25.99 -12.50 -15.60
C ARG A 64 -26.31 -12.66 -17.08
N PRO A 65 -25.30 -12.78 -17.97
CA PRO A 65 -25.58 -13.26 -19.31
C PRO A 65 -26.15 -14.67 -19.16
N SER A 66 -27.39 -14.87 -19.60
CA SER A 66 -27.98 -16.19 -19.76
C SER A 66 -27.34 -16.84 -20.98
N THR A 67 -26.19 -17.50 -20.80
CA THR A 67 -25.62 -18.42 -21.81
C THR A 67 -24.77 -19.47 -21.13
#